data_AF-A0A9W4J2C2-F1
#
_entry.id   AF-A0A9W4J2C2-F1
#
_cell.length_a   1.000
_cell.length_b   1.000
_cell.length_c   1.000
_cell.angle_alpha   90.00
_cell.angle_beta   90.00
_cell.angle_gamma   90.00
#
_symmetry.space_group_name_H-M   'P 1'
#
loop_
_entity.id
_entity.type
_entity.pdbx_description
1 polymer ?
#
loop_
_entity_poly.entity_id
_entity_poly.type
_entity_poly.pdbx_seq_one_letter_code
_entity_poly.pdbx_strand_id
1 'polypeptide(L)'
;MILFYFASRKGRSGYSAIVEFLLDHSGRPVNSDLPGRNNIWAVPRLQEKDVSLIMRLANSGFDFDISDVSRWTHHTKHNLLLLFSKNKSLVRMPEILRLICHENAADLRAALREGRVSASEKVGDHALLEWAFDWPEGMEVLLEFGADAKYHFRSLAYPGMGRHSSAALLLREGCLIAKYDLDESVSCDDGGERVRLLVNELAARRRRLRKLAEDSLPWASISQYGGDRILDGRDCLKVLELLVEHKISFPHSFTTQVEKFLMVSDAETVYHRLRKKQCAEALYQAGFLDTDMLDSKGNSPLSSLSVCYDSLSDFIEMVEWHVSNGADLNRRLPWANESASHLLASQMIKCVGSDQEADHPFHMAGAENTLRGFIAMSNEFFAPTRIPDGCNCPCSPDGCTTISVILREFTFYERFCCRKCVRGVFEELEEWDQSYWKEPQTFIRSLTFNALDLNHTCFSYTKKGSVGMRQIFPYDDKYINDNRDEQSALIEFEELVEELEQKFDELSLPLKEFLSGPWYRRVKDHLLTRQPYEEQAIAEARSIGVELEFCGLSVPDWVVIGIANKVEELSDEE
;
A
#
# COMPACT_ATOMS: atom_id res chain seq x y z
N MET A 1 -24.52 -16.56 4.18
CA MET A 1 -23.73 -15.31 4.35
C MET A 1 -22.21 -15.57 4.44
N ILE A 2 -21.73 -16.42 5.37
CA ILE A 2 -20.31 -16.80 5.49
C ILE A 2 -19.71 -17.32 4.16
N LEU A 3 -20.50 -18.06 3.36
CA LEU A 3 -20.03 -18.69 2.11
C LEU A 3 -19.72 -17.75 0.95
N PHE A 4 -20.49 -16.68 0.74
CA PHE A 4 -20.21 -15.72 -0.36
C PHE A 4 -19.03 -14.80 -0.05
N TYR A 5 -18.75 -14.54 1.24
CA TYR A 5 -17.57 -13.79 1.65
C TYR A 5 -16.29 -14.54 1.31
N PHE A 6 -16.25 -15.87 1.55
CA PHE A 6 -15.13 -16.73 1.16
C PHE A 6 -15.00 -16.90 -0.37
N ALA A 7 -16.11 -16.89 -1.12
CA ALA A 7 -16.12 -17.00 -2.59
C ALA A 7 -15.41 -15.85 -3.32
N SER A 8 -15.28 -14.68 -2.67
CA SER A 8 -14.51 -13.55 -3.23
C SER A 8 -12.99 -13.72 -3.14
N ARG A 9 -12.50 -14.64 -2.29
CA ARG A 9 -11.06 -14.81 -1.98
C ARG A 9 -10.42 -16.09 -2.50
N LYS A 10 -11.16 -17.18 -2.74
CA LYS A 10 -10.61 -18.44 -3.30
C LYS A 10 -11.24 -18.75 -4.67
N GLY A 11 -10.48 -19.34 -5.59
CA GLY A 11 -10.88 -19.58 -6.99
C GLY A 11 -12.25 -20.25 -7.20
N ARG A 12 -12.84 -19.98 -8.38
CA ARG A 12 -14.28 -20.20 -8.71
C ARG A 12 -14.81 -21.63 -8.59
N SER A 13 -13.98 -22.67 -8.67
CA SER A 13 -14.46 -24.05 -8.91
C SER A 13 -15.07 -24.75 -7.69
N GLY A 14 -14.71 -24.35 -6.45
CA GLY A 14 -15.21 -25.03 -5.25
C GLY A 14 -16.57 -24.54 -4.74
N TYR A 15 -16.94 -23.29 -5.03
CA TYR A 15 -18.07 -22.65 -4.34
C TYR A 15 -19.43 -23.00 -4.92
N SER A 16 -19.55 -23.11 -6.25
CA SER A 16 -20.82 -23.49 -6.88
C SER A 16 -21.30 -24.85 -6.35
N ALA A 17 -20.39 -25.81 -6.24
CA ALA A 17 -20.68 -27.14 -5.71
C ALA A 17 -21.16 -27.12 -4.26
N ILE A 18 -20.58 -26.28 -3.39
CA ILE A 18 -21.02 -26.15 -1.99
C ILE A 18 -22.41 -25.51 -1.91
N VAL A 19 -22.67 -24.46 -2.69
CA VAL A 19 -23.99 -23.81 -2.71
C VAL A 19 -25.04 -24.78 -3.26
N GLU A 20 -24.74 -25.50 -4.33
CA GLU A 20 -25.61 -26.55 -4.88
C GLU A 20 -25.90 -27.64 -3.85
N PHE A 21 -24.86 -28.16 -3.19
CA PHE A 21 -25.00 -29.14 -2.12
C PHE A 21 -25.93 -28.64 -1.00
N LEU A 22 -25.78 -27.39 -0.56
CA LEU A 22 -26.64 -26.83 0.48
C LEU A 22 -28.09 -26.68 0.03
N LEU A 23 -28.32 -26.26 -1.21
CA LEU A 23 -29.67 -26.18 -1.79
C LEU A 23 -30.30 -27.57 -1.93
N ASP A 24 -29.51 -28.60 -2.25
CA ASP A 24 -29.96 -30.00 -2.33
C ASP A 24 -30.33 -30.56 -0.94
N HIS A 25 -29.68 -30.08 0.13
CA HIS A 25 -29.90 -30.54 1.50
C HIS A 25 -30.83 -29.62 2.31
N SER A 26 -31.84 -29.03 1.65
CA SER A 26 -32.87 -28.18 2.28
C SER A 26 -32.35 -26.89 2.93
N GLY A 27 -31.13 -26.46 2.60
CA GLY A 27 -30.62 -25.15 3.00
C GLY A 27 -31.48 -24.05 2.38
N ARG A 28 -32.20 -23.30 3.22
CA ARG A 28 -32.93 -22.12 2.75
C ARG A 28 -31.99 -20.91 2.77
N PRO A 29 -31.88 -20.16 1.68
CA PRO A 29 -31.16 -18.90 1.71
C PRO A 29 -31.91 -17.96 2.66
N VAL A 30 -31.21 -17.47 3.68
CA VAL A 30 -31.76 -16.47 4.59
C VAL A 30 -31.48 -15.11 3.97
N ASN A 31 -32.55 -14.41 3.58
CA ASN A 31 -32.49 -12.97 3.33
C ASN A 31 -32.24 -12.35 4.71
N SER A 32 -30.97 -12.08 5.03
CA SER A 32 -30.63 -11.48 6.31
C SER A 32 -31.10 -10.03 6.33
N ASP A 33 -31.86 -9.64 7.34
CA ASP A 33 -32.20 -8.23 7.62
C ASP A 33 -30.97 -7.36 7.96
N LEU A 34 -29.75 -7.94 7.88
CA LEU A 34 -28.52 -7.19 8.00
C LEU A 34 -28.38 -6.31 6.75
N PRO A 35 -28.46 -4.98 6.88
CA PRO A 35 -28.28 -4.07 5.75
C PRO A 35 -26.87 -4.30 5.18
N GLY A 36 -26.83 -4.79 3.94
CA GLY A 36 -25.61 -5.03 3.21
C GLY A 36 -25.16 -6.49 3.25
N ARG A 37 -25.48 -7.21 2.19
CA ARG A 37 -24.51 -7.65 1.17
C ARG A 37 -25.11 -8.77 0.32
N ASN A 38 -25.92 -8.40 -0.67
CA ASN A 38 -26.10 -9.27 -1.83
C ASN A 38 -24.80 -9.26 -2.66
N ASN A 39 -23.80 -10.01 -2.21
CA ASN A 39 -22.48 -10.05 -2.83
C ASN A 39 -22.49 -10.65 -4.23
N ILE A 40 -23.62 -11.19 -4.71
CA ILE A 40 -23.70 -11.77 -6.06
C ILE A 40 -23.37 -10.74 -7.14
N TRP A 41 -23.67 -9.47 -6.87
CA TRP A 41 -23.39 -8.35 -7.76
C TRP A 41 -21.90 -7.98 -7.81
N ALA A 42 -21.14 -8.38 -6.79
CA ALA A 42 -19.69 -8.21 -6.70
C ALA A 42 -18.90 -9.47 -7.13
N VAL A 43 -19.60 -10.55 -7.52
CA VAL A 43 -18.95 -11.75 -8.06
C VAL A 43 -18.33 -11.42 -9.42
N PRO A 44 -17.10 -11.90 -9.70
CA PRO A 44 -16.49 -11.80 -11.02
C PRO A 44 -17.43 -12.26 -12.14
N ARG A 45 -17.36 -11.62 -13.32
CA ARG A 45 -18.25 -11.80 -14.48
C ARG A 45 -18.96 -13.17 -14.54
N LEU A 46 -20.27 -13.18 -14.24
CA LEU A 46 -21.13 -14.36 -14.32
C LEU A 46 -21.15 -14.89 -15.75
N GLN A 47 -21.09 -16.21 -15.85
CA GLN A 47 -21.21 -16.96 -17.09
C GLN A 47 -22.60 -17.59 -17.19
N GLU A 48 -22.98 -18.05 -18.38
CA GLU A 48 -24.30 -18.69 -18.57
C GLU A 48 -24.49 -19.92 -17.66
N LYS A 49 -23.43 -20.68 -17.39
CA LYS A 49 -23.46 -21.82 -16.47
C LYS A 49 -23.82 -21.44 -15.02
N ASP A 50 -23.56 -20.20 -14.63
CA ASP A 50 -23.84 -19.73 -13.26
C ASP A 50 -25.33 -19.35 -13.10
N VAL A 51 -26.04 -19.10 -14.21
CA VAL A 51 -27.46 -18.72 -14.20
C VAL A 51 -28.34 -19.82 -13.61
N SER A 52 -28.03 -21.10 -13.86
CA SER A 52 -28.82 -22.20 -13.31
C SER A 52 -28.82 -22.19 -11.78
N LEU A 53 -27.65 -21.98 -11.17
CA LEU A 53 -27.51 -21.85 -9.72
C LEU A 53 -28.27 -20.63 -9.18
N ILE A 54 -28.22 -19.50 -9.90
CA ILE A 54 -28.93 -18.27 -9.52
C ILE A 54 -30.45 -18.46 -9.59
N MET A 55 -30.94 -19.12 -10.63
CA MET A 55 -32.36 -19.48 -10.76
C MET A 55 -32.80 -20.41 -9.64
N ARG A 56 -31.96 -21.37 -9.24
CA ARG A 56 -32.22 -22.24 -8.08
C ARG A 56 -32.32 -21.43 -6.79
N LEU A 57 -31.39 -20.49 -6.57
CA LEU A 57 -31.43 -19.58 -5.41
C LEU A 57 -32.73 -18.77 -5.37
N ALA A 58 -33.15 -18.19 -6.50
CA ALA A 58 -34.42 -17.47 -6.59
C ALA A 58 -35.63 -18.36 -6.28
N ASN A 59 -35.67 -19.57 -6.85
CA ASN A 59 -36.75 -20.53 -6.61
C ASN A 59 -36.79 -20.98 -5.14
N SER A 60 -35.66 -20.91 -4.42
CA SER A 60 -35.58 -21.14 -2.98
C SER A 60 -35.96 -19.92 -2.12
N GLY A 61 -36.43 -18.82 -2.73
CA GLY A 61 -36.91 -17.62 -2.05
C GLY A 61 -35.86 -16.53 -1.83
N PHE A 62 -34.68 -16.64 -2.43
CA PHE A 62 -33.68 -15.57 -2.38
C PHE A 62 -34.12 -14.41 -3.29
N ASP A 63 -34.10 -13.19 -2.74
CA ASP A 63 -34.47 -11.98 -3.50
C ASP A 63 -33.22 -11.32 -4.11
N PHE A 64 -33.33 -10.97 -5.39
CA PHE A 64 -32.30 -10.26 -6.14
C PHE A 64 -32.71 -8.80 -6.30
N ASP A 65 -32.74 -8.07 -5.17
CA ASP A 65 -32.93 -6.63 -5.18
C ASP A 65 -31.60 -5.92 -5.49
N ILE A 66 -31.62 -5.03 -6.48
CA ILE A 66 -30.45 -4.24 -6.88
C ILE A 66 -30.28 -2.97 -6.04
N SER A 67 -31.31 -2.55 -5.30
CA SER A 67 -31.21 -1.43 -4.38
C SER A 67 -30.23 -1.69 -3.22
N ASP A 68 -29.91 -2.97 -2.95
CA ASP A 68 -28.96 -3.41 -1.93
C ASP A 68 -27.49 -3.54 -2.41
N VAL A 69 -27.16 -3.01 -3.60
CA VAL A 69 -25.78 -2.99 -4.09
C VAL A 69 -24.94 -1.98 -3.31
N SER A 70 -24.25 -2.48 -2.29
CA SER A 70 -23.25 -1.72 -1.52
C SER A 70 -21.89 -1.61 -2.22
N ARG A 71 -21.64 -2.44 -3.24
CA ARG A 71 -20.39 -2.46 -4.01
C ARG A 71 -20.70 -2.67 -5.49
N TRP A 72 -20.73 -1.58 -6.23
CA TRP A 72 -20.74 -1.63 -7.68
C TRP A 72 -19.38 -2.11 -8.20
N THR A 73 -19.42 -3.03 -9.17
CA THR A 73 -18.24 -3.44 -9.94
C THR A 73 -18.58 -3.34 -11.42
N HIS A 74 -17.56 -3.28 -12.27
CA HIS A 74 -17.76 -3.26 -13.72
C HIS A 74 -18.48 -4.53 -14.26
N HIS A 75 -18.55 -5.60 -13.47
CA HIS A 75 -19.30 -6.81 -13.79
C HIS A 75 -20.79 -6.73 -13.42
N THR A 76 -21.18 -5.81 -12.53
CA THR A 76 -22.55 -5.72 -12.02
C THR A 76 -23.56 -5.52 -13.15
N LYS A 77 -23.28 -4.61 -14.10
CA LYS A 77 -24.15 -4.40 -15.27
C LYS A 77 -24.23 -5.64 -16.18
N HIS A 78 -23.10 -6.30 -16.46
CA HIS A 78 -23.09 -7.57 -17.22
C HIS A 78 -23.93 -8.64 -16.52
N ASN A 79 -23.74 -8.82 -15.22
CA ASN A 79 -24.45 -9.81 -14.41
C ASN A 79 -25.97 -9.53 -14.41
N LEU A 80 -26.35 -8.26 -14.25
CA LEU A 80 -27.74 -7.80 -14.37
C LEU A 80 -28.34 -8.13 -15.72
N LEU A 81 -27.68 -7.75 -16.81
CA LEU A 81 -28.15 -8.01 -18.17
C LEU A 81 -28.31 -9.50 -18.44
N LEU A 82 -27.34 -10.30 -17.99
CA LEU A 82 -27.41 -11.76 -18.12
C LEU A 82 -28.64 -12.32 -17.41
N LEU A 83 -28.87 -11.96 -16.15
CA LEU A 83 -30.03 -12.43 -15.39
C LEU A 83 -31.35 -11.91 -15.95
N PHE A 84 -31.40 -10.63 -16.33
CA PHE A 84 -32.58 -9.99 -16.90
C PHE A 84 -32.97 -10.60 -18.25
N SER A 85 -31.99 -11.00 -19.07
CA SER A 85 -32.24 -11.67 -20.36
C SER A 85 -32.89 -13.04 -20.20
N LYS A 86 -32.63 -13.73 -19.07
CA LYS A 86 -33.12 -15.09 -18.81
C LYS A 86 -34.45 -15.05 -18.08
N ASN A 87 -34.64 -14.13 -17.14
CA ASN A 87 -35.92 -13.93 -16.46
C ASN A 87 -36.06 -12.48 -15.95
N LYS A 88 -36.94 -11.70 -16.60
CA LYS A 88 -37.21 -10.29 -16.27
C LYS A 88 -37.78 -10.07 -14.87
N SER A 89 -38.46 -11.07 -14.29
CA SER A 89 -39.02 -10.97 -12.94
C SER A 89 -38.04 -11.40 -11.85
N LEU A 90 -36.88 -11.94 -12.22
CA LEU A 90 -35.89 -12.47 -11.29
C LEU A 90 -35.24 -11.36 -10.48
N VAL A 91 -35.00 -10.22 -11.12
CA VAL A 91 -34.28 -9.08 -10.53
C VAL A 91 -35.26 -7.93 -10.35
N ARG A 92 -35.41 -7.47 -9.11
CA ARG A 92 -36.16 -6.25 -8.83
C ARG A 92 -35.26 -5.07 -9.17
N MET A 93 -35.63 -4.34 -10.22
CA MET A 93 -34.83 -3.24 -10.76
C MET A 93 -35.72 -2.02 -11.04
N PRO A 94 -35.33 -0.82 -10.57
CA PRO A 94 -35.99 0.44 -10.92
C PRO A 94 -36.11 0.63 -12.44
N GLU A 95 -37.15 1.33 -12.87
CA GLU A 95 -37.41 1.57 -14.30
C GLU A 95 -36.24 2.27 -15.00
N ILE A 96 -35.63 3.27 -14.35
CA ILE A 96 -34.49 4.00 -14.92
C ILE A 96 -33.29 3.09 -15.19
N LEU A 97 -33.00 2.13 -14.32
CA LEU A 97 -31.93 1.17 -14.57
C LEU A 97 -32.27 0.20 -15.69
N ARG A 98 -33.55 -0.17 -15.87
CA ARG A 98 -33.96 -0.92 -17.06
C ARG A 98 -33.65 -0.10 -18.30
N LEU A 99 -34.03 1.16 -18.34
CA LEU A 99 -33.76 2.03 -19.49
C LEU A 99 -32.25 2.15 -19.78
N ILE A 100 -31.43 2.34 -18.74
CA ILE A 100 -29.96 2.38 -18.87
C ILE A 100 -29.41 1.04 -19.37
N CYS A 101 -29.88 -0.08 -18.85
CA CYS A 101 -29.46 -1.41 -19.28
C CYS A 101 -29.83 -1.72 -20.75
N HIS A 102 -30.94 -1.18 -21.26
CA HIS A 102 -31.34 -1.38 -22.66
C HIS A 102 -30.58 -0.48 -23.64
N GLU A 103 -29.81 0.49 -23.14
CA GLU A 103 -29.00 1.42 -23.94
C GLU A 103 -29.81 2.13 -25.05
N ASN A 104 -31.08 2.45 -24.76
CA ASN A 104 -31.94 3.21 -25.68
C ASN A 104 -32.09 4.65 -25.21
N ALA A 105 -31.33 5.56 -25.85
CA ALA A 105 -31.29 6.97 -25.47
C ALA A 105 -32.63 7.69 -25.72
N ALA A 106 -33.41 7.24 -26.70
CA ALA A 106 -34.71 7.82 -27.01
C ALA A 106 -35.72 7.50 -25.89
N ASP A 107 -35.77 6.24 -25.46
CA ASP A 107 -36.67 5.79 -24.40
C ASP A 107 -36.31 6.41 -23.04
N LEU A 108 -35.01 6.48 -22.71
CA LEU A 108 -34.53 7.13 -21.49
C LEU A 108 -34.92 8.62 -21.47
N ARG A 109 -34.66 9.33 -22.57
CA ARG A 109 -35.00 10.75 -22.72
C ARG A 109 -36.51 10.99 -22.66
N ALA A 110 -37.32 10.13 -23.26
CA ALA A 110 -38.79 10.22 -23.17
C ALA A 110 -39.27 10.04 -21.72
N ALA A 111 -38.74 9.03 -21.01
CA ALA A 111 -39.11 8.77 -19.62
C ALA A 111 -38.74 9.93 -18.68
N LEU A 112 -37.57 10.55 -18.88
CA LEU A 112 -37.13 11.72 -18.12
C LEU A 112 -38.01 12.96 -18.42
N ARG A 113 -38.38 13.20 -19.69
CA ARG A 113 -39.29 14.31 -20.07
C ARG A 113 -40.69 14.16 -19.49
N GLU A 114 -41.18 12.92 -19.43
CA GLU A 114 -42.49 12.58 -18.88
C GLU A 114 -42.50 12.60 -17.34
N GLY A 115 -41.33 12.74 -16.69
CA GLY A 115 -41.20 12.70 -15.23
C GLY A 115 -41.46 11.31 -14.63
N ARG A 116 -41.41 10.24 -15.44
CA ARG A 116 -41.54 8.86 -14.95
C ARG A 116 -40.36 8.43 -14.10
N VAL A 117 -39.19 9.00 -14.38
CA VAL A 117 -37.92 8.72 -13.72
C VAL A 117 -37.15 10.03 -13.51
N SER A 118 -36.20 10.06 -12.57
CA SER A 118 -35.36 11.25 -12.31
C SER A 118 -33.89 11.00 -12.62
N ALA A 119 -33.24 11.94 -13.31
CA ALA A 119 -31.80 11.89 -13.57
C ALA A 119 -30.94 12.00 -12.29
N SER A 120 -31.52 12.53 -11.21
CA SER A 120 -30.88 12.65 -9.89
C SER A 120 -31.14 11.46 -8.97
N GLU A 121 -31.89 10.45 -9.43
CA GLU A 121 -32.16 9.24 -8.65
C GLU A 121 -30.85 8.50 -8.36
N LYS A 122 -30.82 7.76 -7.24
CA LYS A 122 -29.72 6.87 -6.89
C LYS A 122 -30.27 5.46 -6.73
N VAL A 123 -29.46 4.47 -7.09
CA VAL A 123 -29.78 3.07 -6.83
C VAL A 123 -28.72 2.49 -5.92
N GLY A 124 -29.13 2.14 -4.70
CA GLY A 124 -28.21 1.98 -3.58
C GLY A 124 -27.49 3.30 -3.30
N ASP A 125 -26.17 3.22 -3.10
CA ASP A 125 -25.31 4.40 -2.90
C ASP A 125 -24.79 5.00 -4.23
N HIS A 126 -25.19 4.42 -5.36
CA HIS A 126 -24.65 4.71 -6.68
C HIS A 126 -25.57 5.61 -7.48
N ALA A 127 -24.99 6.66 -8.05
CA ALA A 127 -25.71 7.56 -8.93
C ALA A 127 -25.81 7.01 -10.36
N LEU A 128 -26.84 7.39 -11.10
CA LEU A 128 -27.16 6.80 -12.41
C LEU A 128 -26.06 6.99 -13.46
N LEU A 129 -25.27 8.05 -13.35
CA LEU A 129 -24.10 8.27 -14.20
C LEU A 129 -23.02 7.17 -14.02
N GLU A 130 -22.92 6.53 -12.86
CA GLU A 130 -22.05 5.34 -12.68
C GLU A 130 -22.59 4.12 -13.42
N TRP A 131 -23.91 3.96 -13.45
CA TRP A 131 -24.59 2.87 -14.16
C TRP A 131 -24.53 2.99 -15.68
N ALA A 132 -24.51 4.23 -16.18
CA ALA A 132 -24.39 4.52 -17.61
C ALA A 132 -22.93 4.70 -18.08
N PHE A 133 -21.93 4.42 -17.24
CA PHE A 133 -20.54 4.79 -17.52
C PHE A 133 -19.92 4.11 -18.76
N ASP A 134 -20.42 2.96 -19.19
CA ASP A 134 -20.03 2.30 -20.43
C ASP A 134 -20.92 2.65 -21.63
N TRP A 135 -21.85 3.60 -21.46
CA TRP A 135 -22.80 4.07 -22.46
C TRP A 135 -22.81 5.62 -22.54
N PRO A 136 -21.86 6.22 -23.30
CA PRO A 136 -21.66 7.67 -23.37
C PRO A 136 -22.93 8.45 -23.74
N GLU A 137 -23.72 7.96 -24.71
CA GLU A 137 -24.96 8.62 -25.15
C GLU A 137 -26.01 8.66 -24.04
N GLY A 138 -26.09 7.61 -23.21
CA GLY A 138 -26.93 7.57 -22.03
C GLY A 138 -26.49 8.55 -20.96
N MET A 139 -25.18 8.73 -20.78
CA MET A 139 -24.64 9.75 -19.88
C MET A 139 -24.98 11.16 -20.36
N GLU A 140 -24.84 11.45 -21.64
CA GLU A 140 -25.24 12.75 -22.21
C GLU A 140 -26.71 13.04 -21.93
N VAL A 141 -27.59 12.04 -22.09
CA VAL A 141 -29.01 12.16 -21.71
C VAL A 141 -29.15 12.46 -20.23
N LEU A 142 -28.49 11.71 -19.34
CA LEU A 142 -28.61 11.96 -17.90
C LEU A 142 -28.11 13.38 -17.51
N LEU A 143 -27.00 13.83 -18.09
CA LEU A 143 -26.43 15.16 -17.87
C LEU A 143 -27.34 16.27 -18.43
N GLU A 144 -27.93 16.08 -19.62
CA GLU A 144 -28.94 16.99 -20.22
C GLU A 144 -30.12 17.24 -19.26
N PHE A 145 -30.49 16.23 -18.47
CA PHE A 145 -31.59 16.29 -17.50
C PHE A 145 -31.13 16.60 -16.07
N GLY A 146 -29.91 17.11 -15.89
CA GLY A 146 -29.43 17.63 -14.61
C GLY A 146 -28.90 16.59 -13.64
N ALA A 147 -28.48 15.40 -14.12
CA ALA A 147 -27.67 14.51 -13.29
C ALA A 147 -26.41 15.24 -12.82
N ASP A 148 -26.10 15.12 -11.53
CA ASP A 148 -24.94 15.80 -10.95
C ASP A 148 -23.66 15.04 -11.32
N ALA A 149 -22.71 15.71 -11.98
CA ALA A 149 -21.40 15.15 -12.29
C ALA A 149 -20.30 15.61 -11.33
N LYS A 150 -20.61 16.42 -10.30
CA LYS A 150 -19.62 17.13 -9.48
C LYS A 150 -19.08 16.33 -8.29
N TYR A 151 -19.37 15.04 -8.22
CA TYR A 151 -18.78 14.13 -7.22
C TYR A 151 -17.65 13.28 -7.82
N HIS A 152 -17.04 12.44 -6.99
CA HIS A 152 -16.01 11.49 -7.40
C HIS A 152 -16.68 10.19 -7.85
N PHE A 153 -16.32 9.71 -9.03
CA PHE A 153 -16.85 8.49 -9.62
C PHE A 153 -15.77 7.43 -9.63
N ARG A 154 -15.96 6.34 -8.89
CA ARG A 154 -15.03 5.20 -8.94
C ARG A 154 -14.92 4.61 -10.34
N SER A 155 -15.93 4.84 -11.18
CA SER A 155 -15.94 4.37 -12.55
C SER A 155 -14.86 4.94 -13.45
N LEU A 156 -14.29 6.10 -13.12
CA LEU A 156 -13.12 6.63 -13.82
C LEU A 156 -11.96 5.62 -13.86
N ALA A 157 -11.76 4.88 -12.77
CA ALA A 157 -10.67 3.92 -12.60
C ALA A 157 -10.91 2.55 -13.25
N TYR A 158 -12.14 2.21 -13.69
CA TYR A 158 -12.43 0.81 -14.01
C TYR A 158 -11.96 0.35 -15.39
N PRO A 159 -11.29 -0.81 -15.50
CA PRO A 159 -10.81 -1.34 -16.77
C PRO A 159 -11.97 -1.65 -17.73
N GLY A 160 -11.71 -1.53 -19.02
CA GLY A 160 -12.66 -1.85 -20.10
C GLY A 160 -12.56 -0.89 -21.29
N MET A 161 -12.65 -1.43 -22.50
CA MET A 161 -12.66 -0.67 -23.75
C MET A 161 -13.88 0.26 -23.83
N GLY A 162 -13.72 1.42 -24.49
CA GLY A 162 -14.83 2.33 -24.81
C GLY A 162 -15.27 3.29 -23.70
N ARG A 163 -14.67 3.23 -22.51
CA ARG A 163 -15.01 4.10 -21.37
C ARG A 163 -14.37 5.49 -21.40
N HIS A 164 -13.47 5.72 -22.35
CA HIS A 164 -12.77 6.99 -22.51
C HIS A 164 -13.75 8.16 -22.74
N SER A 165 -14.73 7.97 -23.62
CA SER A 165 -15.72 9.01 -23.95
C SER A 165 -16.55 9.41 -22.73
N SER A 166 -17.00 8.43 -21.95
CA SER A 166 -17.73 8.65 -20.69
C SER A 166 -16.90 9.37 -19.64
N ALA A 167 -15.63 8.98 -19.47
CA ALA A 167 -14.70 9.69 -18.60
C ALA A 167 -14.54 11.15 -19.04
N ALA A 168 -14.37 11.40 -20.34
CA ALA A 168 -14.24 12.75 -20.89
C ALA A 168 -15.51 13.60 -20.67
N LEU A 169 -16.70 13.02 -20.78
CA LEU A 169 -17.96 13.68 -20.46
C LEU A 169 -18.03 14.08 -18.98
N LEU A 170 -17.76 13.15 -18.06
CA LEU A 170 -17.74 13.46 -16.62
C LEU A 170 -16.74 14.56 -16.28
N LEU A 171 -15.52 14.48 -16.82
CA LEU A 171 -14.47 15.45 -16.57
C LEU A 171 -14.84 16.86 -17.07
N ARG A 172 -15.50 16.95 -18.23
CA ARG A 172 -16.02 18.19 -18.80
C ARG A 172 -17.07 18.84 -17.88
N GLU A 173 -17.92 18.01 -17.27
CA GLU A 173 -18.95 18.46 -16.33
C GLU A 173 -18.43 18.71 -14.90
N GLY A 174 -17.11 18.65 -14.71
CA GLY A 174 -16.46 19.02 -13.45
C GLY A 174 -16.33 17.88 -12.45
N CYS A 175 -16.39 16.61 -12.90
CA CYS A 175 -16.13 15.44 -12.07
C CYS A 175 -14.80 15.55 -11.32
N LEU A 176 -14.81 15.08 -10.07
CA LEU A 176 -13.63 15.07 -9.21
C LEU A 176 -12.72 13.90 -9.61
N ILE A 177 -11.46 14.22 -9.86
CA ILE A 177 -10.35 13.27 -9.97
C ILE A 177 -9.76 13.08 -8.58
N ALA A 178 -9.60 11.84 -8.14
CA ALA A 178 -8.84 11.42 -6.97
C ALA A 178 -7.48 10.81 -7.38
N LYS A 179 -6.49 10.78 -6.48
CA LYS A 179 -5.18 10.14 -6.73
C LYS A 179 -5.32 8.67 -7.14
N TYR A 180 -6.21 7.96 -6.45
CA TYR A 180 -6.54 6.56 -6.76
C TYR A 180 -7.03 6.37 -8.21
N ASP A 181 -7.70 7.36 -8.81
CA ASP A 181 -8.15 7.25 -10.20
C ASP A 181 -6.97 7.24 -11.18
N LEU A 182 -5.88 7.95 -10.86
CA LEU A 182 -4.67 7.95 -11.66
C LEU A 182 -4.01 6.56 -11.60
N ASP A 183 -3.73 6.05 -10.40
CA ASP A 183 -3.06 4.76 -10.20
C ASP A 183 -3.82 3.60 -10.86
N GLU A 184 -5.14 3.53 -10.66
CA GLU A 184 -5.96 2.47 -11.26
C GLU A 184 -6.14 2.62 -12.77
N SER A 185 -6.05 3.84 -13.31
CA SER A 185 -6.16 4.05 -14.75
C SER A 185 -5.00 3.44 -15.53
N VAL A 186 -3.86 3.13 -14.89
CA VAL A 186 -2.74 2.39 -15.52
C VAL A 186 -3.13 0.95 -15.83
N SER A 187 -4.01 0.35 -15.01
CA SER A 187 -4.53 -1.01 -15.22
C SER A 187 -5.61 -1.07 -16.30
N CYS A 188 -5.99 0.07 -16.89
CA CYS A 188 -6.94 0.09 -17.99
C CYS A 188 -6.28 -0.36 -19.30
N ASP A 189 -6.93 -1.30 -19.98
CA ASP A 189 -6.55 -1.77 -21.32
C ASP A 189 -6.92 -0.74 -22.40
N ASP A 190 -6.43 0.49 -22.26
CA ASP A 190 -6.65 1.61 -23.18
C ASP A 190 -5.35 2.33 -23.60
N GLY A 191 -4.19 1.65 -23.49
CA GLY A 191 -2.90 2.20 -23.93
C GLY A 191 -2.50 3.50 -23.21
N GLY A 192 -2.98 3.68 -21.98
CA GLY A 192 -2.74 4.87 -21.16
C GLY A 192 -3.50 6.13 -21.61
N GLU A 193 -4.50 5.99 -22.50
CA GLU A 193 -5.34 7.12 -22.91
C GLU A 193 -6.05 7.76 -21.73
N ARG A 194 -6.45 6.95 -20.75
CA ARG A 194 -7.15 7.45 -19.57
C ARG A 194 -6.24 8.17 -18.60
N VAL A 195 -5.03 7.67 -18.37
CA VAL A 195 -4.00 8.38 -17.61
C VAL A 195 -3.78 9.76 -18.25
N ARG A 196 -3.57 9.82 -19.57
CA ARG A 196 -3.38 11.08 -20.30
C ARG A 196 -4.59 12.02 -20.16
N LEU A 197 -5.80 11.49 -20.27
CA LEU A 197 -7.04 12.27 -20.12
C LEU A 197 -7.14 12.91 -18.72
N LEU A 198 -6.94 12.11 -17.67
CA LEU A 198 -7.02 12.57 -16.28
C LEU A 198 -5.94 13.60 -15.97
N VAL A 199 -4.68 13.33 -16.37
CA VAL A 199 -3.55 14.23 -16.18
C VAL A 199 -3.75 15.55 -16.93
N ASN A 200 -4.19 15.51 -18.19
CA ASN A 200 -4.43 16.70 -18.99
C ASN A 200 -5.54 17.57 -18.39
N GLU A 201 -6.62 16.96 -17.92
CA GLU A 201 -7.69 17.71 -17.26
C GLU A 201 -7.21 18.31 -15.94
N LEU A 202 -6.44 17.57 -15.13
CA LEU A 202 -5.85 18.10 -13.90
C LEU A 202 -4.94 19.31 -14.20
N ALA A 203 -4.04 19.19 -15.17
CA ALA A 203 -3.19 20.28 -15.62
C ALA A 203 -4.01 21.49 -16.12
N ALA A 204 -5.05 21.24 -16.92
CA ALA A 204 -5.93 22.29 -17.43
C ALA A 204 -6.65 23.02 -16.29
N ARG A 205 -7.11 22.30 -15.26
CA ARG A 205 -7.71 22.91 -14.06
C ARG A 205 -6.71 23.79 -13.31
N ARG A 206 -5.48 23.32 -13.09
CA ARG A 206 -4.44 24.14 -12.43
C ARG A 206 -4.10 25.41 -13.21
N ARG A 207 -4.03 25.33 -14.54
CA ARG A 207 -3.82 26.52 -15.41
C ARG A 207 -5.00 27.49 -15.35
N ARG A 208 -6.25 27.00 -15.35
CA ARG A 208 -7.44 27.85 -15.20
C ARG A 208 -7.50 28.52 -13.83
N LEU A 209 -7.14 27.79 -12.76
CA LEU A 209 -7.04 28.34 -11.41
C LEU A 209 -6.00 29.46 -11.34
N ARG A 210 -4.82 29.25 -11.91
CA ARG A 210 -3.79 30.29 -12.00
C ARG A 210 -4.30 31.52 -12.73
N LYS A 211 -4.87 31.33 -13.92
CA LYS A 211 -5.39 32.46 -14.71
C LYS A 211 -6.45 33.24 -13.93
N LEU A 212 -7.36 32.54 -13.25
CA LEU A 212 -8.35 33.19 -12.40
C LEU A 212 -7.70 34.02 -11.28
N ALA A 213 -6.65 33.50 -10.66
CA ALA A 213 -5.88 34.23 -9.66
C ALA A 213 -5.24 35.49 -10.30
N GLU A 214 -4.50 35.34 -11.40
CA GLU A 214 -3.83 36.46 -12.10
C GLU A 214 -4.82 37.56 -12.53
N ASP A 215 -6.01 37.17 -12.97
CA ASP A 215 -7.07 38.10 -13.40
C ASP A 215 -7.75 38.82 -12.21
N SER A 216 -7.68 38.26 -10.99
CA SER A 216 -8.54 38.69 -9.87
C SER A 216 -7.79 39.21 -8.64
N LEU A 217 -6.52 38.87 -8.45
CA LEU A 217 -5.71 39.27 -7.29
C LEU A 217 -4.59 40.23 -7.71
N PRO A 218 -4.05 41.05 -6.77
CA PRO A 218 -2.89 41.88 -7.05
C PRO A 218 -1.68 41.03 -7.49
N TRP A 219 -1.00 41.45 -8.57
CA TRP A 219 0.17 40.75 -9.11
C TRP A 219 1.23 40.42 -8.05
N ALA A 220 1.50 41.37 -7.14
CA ALA A 220 2.47 41.20 -6.06
C ALA A 220 2.14 40.03 -5.11
N SER A 221 0.86 39.65 -4.99
CA SER A 221 0.42 38.53 -4.16
C SER A 221 0.63 37.17 -4.84
N ILE A 222 0.63 37.12 -6.18
CA ILE A 222 0.71 35.86 -6.95
C ILE A 222 2.11 35.58 -7.46
N SER A 223 2.90 36.61 -7.78
CA SER A 223 4.21 36.44 -8.45
C SER A 223 5.20 35.55 -7.71
N GLN A 224 4.97 35.30 -6.41
CA GLN A 224 5.77 34.41 -5.58
C GLN A 224 5.36 32.93 -5.64
N TYR A 225 4.21 32.59 -6.24
CA TYR A 225 3.67 31.22 -6.26
C TYR A 225 3.73 30.59 -7.66
N GLY A 226 4.61 29.59 -7.80
CA GLY A 226 4.69 28.73 -8.97
C GLY A 226 5.22 29.35 -10.26
N GLY A 227 5.74 30.58 -10.29
CA GLY A 227 6.40 31.17 -11.47
C GLY A 227 5.59 31.02 -12.76
N ASP A 228 6.15 30.39 -13.81
CA ASP A 228 5.43 29.96 -15.05
C ASP A 228 4.99 28.48 -15.02
N ARG A 229 5.22 27.78 -13.91
CA ARG A 229 4.96 26.34 -13.74
C ARG A 229 3.49 26.08 -13.41
N ILE A 230 3.05 24.83 -13.52
CA ILE A 230 1.72 24.45 -13.07
C ILE A 230 1.63 24.58 -11.56
N LEU A 231 0.54 25.19 -11.05
CA LEU A 231 0.28 25.25 -9.61
C LEU A 231 0.11 23.84 -9.04
N ASP A 232 0.92 23.49 -8.04
CA ASP A 232 0.81 22.25 -7.29
C ASP A 232 1.09 22.44 -5.80
N GLY A 233 0.79 21.42 -4.99
CA GLY A 233 1.11 21.35 -3.56
C GLY A 233 0.80 22.63 -2.79
N ARG A 234 1.84 23.16 -2.13
CA ARG A 234 1.75 24.36 -1.28
C ARG A 234 1.39 25.62 -2.05
N ASP A 235 1.96 25.81 -3.24
CA ASP A 235 1.69 27.00 -4.05
C ASP A 235 0.23 27.02 -4.51
N CYS A 236 -0.30 25.86 -4.93
CA CYS A 236 -1.71 25.75 -5.26
C CYS A 236 -2.62 26.06 -4.06
N LEU A 237 -2.29 25.52 -2.87
CA LEU A 237 -3.07 25.79 -1.66
C LEU A 237 -3.07 27.28 -1.31
N LYS A 238 -1.91 27.94 -1.37
CA LYS A 238 -1.76 29.37 -1.06
C LYS A 238 -2.54 30.25 -2.03
N VAL A 239 -2.54 29.93 -3.32
CA VAL A 239 -3.34 30.66 -4.31
C VAL A 239 -4.84 30.55 -4.00
N LEU A 240 -5.31 29.39 -3.56
CA LEU A 240 -6.72 29.20 -3.20
C LEU A 240 -7.10 29.94 -1.92
N GLU A 241 -6.25 29.90 -0.90
CA GLU A 241 -6.43 30.69 0.32
C GLU A 241 -6.57 32.18 -0.01
N LEU A 242 -5.72 32.71 -0.90
CA LEU A 242 -5.81 34.11 -1.34
C LEU A 242 -7.12 34.42 -2.07
N LEU A 243 -7.58 33.55 -2.97
CA LEU A 243 -8.87 33.70 -3.65
C LEU A 243 -10.04 33.74 -2.66
N VAL A 244 -10.01 32.87 -1.64
CA VAL A 244 -11.02 32.82 -0.58
C VAL A 244 -10.97 34.09 0.28
N GLU A 245 -9.78 34.53 0.70
CA GLU A 245 -9.57 35.75 1.49
C GLU A 245 -10.14 36.99 0.79
N HIS A 246 -9.96 37.08 -0.54
CA HIS A 246 -10.48 38.16 -1.38
C HIS A 246 -11.93 37.96 -1.81
N LYS A 247 -12.61 36.91 -1.31
CA LYS A 247 -14.01 36.58 -1.61
C LYS A 247 -14.29 36.39 -3.10
N ILE A 248 -13.30 35.89 -3.84
CA ILE A 248 -13.44 35.59 -5.27
C ILE A 248 -14.12 34.23 -5.39
N SER A 249 -15.30 34.20 -6.00
CA SER A 249 -15.99 32.94 -6.30
C SER A 249 -15.27 32.20 -7.42
N PHE A 250 -15.05 30.91 -7.24
CA PHE A 250 -14.47 30.05 -8.27
C PHE A 250 -15.32 28.80 -8.48
N PRO A 251 -15.33 28.22 -9.70
CA PRO A 251 -16.06 26.99 -10.02
C PRO A 251 -15.86 25.88 -8.99
N HIS A 252 -16.95 25.17 -8.67
CA HIS A 252 -16.94 24.06 -7.70
C HIS A 252 -15.87 23.00 -7.99
N SER A 253 -15.55 22.78 -9.26
CA SER A 253 -14.50 21.86 -9.70
C SER A 253 -13.10 22.23 -9.22
N PHE A 254 -12.86 23.47 -8.77
CA PHE A 254 -11.62 23.85 -8.10
C PHE A 254 -11.69 23.60 -6.58
N THR A 255 -12.82 23.90 -5.92
CA THR A 255 -12.99 23.79 -4.46
C THR A 255 -12.93 22.34 -4.00
N THR A 256 -13.74 21.46 -4.59
CA THR A 256 -13.87 20.09 -4.09
C THR A 256 -12.79 19.15 -4.58
N GLN A 257 -12.09 19.47 -5.66
CA GLN A 257 -10.87 18.75 -6.01
C GLN A 257 -9.72 19.10 -5.10
N VAL A 258 -9.57 20.35 -4.72
CA VAL A 258 -8.56 20.73 -3.73
C VAL A 258 -8.93 20.08 -2.40
N GLU A 259 -10.18 20.18 -1.96
CA GLU A 259 -10.59 19.57 -0.70
C GLU A 259 -10.50 18.04 -0.71
N LYS A 260 -10.78 17.31 -1.81
CA LYS A 260 -10.69 15.82 -1.87
C LYS A 260 -9.37 15.25 -2.33
N PHE A 261 -8.65 15.92 -3.23
CA PHE A 261 -7.27 15.56 -3.58
C PHE A 261 -6.29 15.96 -2.46
N LEU A 262 -6.65 16.97 -1.64
CA LEU A 262 -6.01 17.38 -0.38
C LEU A 262 -6.91 17.10 0.84
N MET A 263 -7.77 16.07 0.81
CA MET A 263 -8.57 15.66 2.00
C MET A 263 -7.67 15.14 3.13
N VAL A 264 -6.35 15.09 2.92
CA VAL A 264 -5.40 15.31 4.00
C VAL A 264 -4.80 16.69 3.75
N SER A 265 -5.11 17.60 4.67
CA SER A 265 -4.92 19.06 4.76
C SER A 265 -3.50 19.60 4.53
N ASP A 266 -2.66 18.86 3.82
CA ASP A 266 -1.23 18.93 4.03
C ASP A 266 -0.47 19.48 2.84
N ALA A 267 -1.08 20.28 1.97
CA ALA A 267 -0.33 20.86 0.84
C ALA A 267 0.42 19.80 -0.01
N GLU A 268 -0.10 18.58 -0.08
CA GLU A 268 0.49 17.47 -0.84
C GLU A 268 0.55 17.80 -2.34
N THR A 269 1.68 17.54 -2.97
CA THR A 269 1.80 17.55 -4.44
C THR A 269 1.06 16.38 -5.08
N VAL A 270 0.91 16.39 -6.41
CA VAL A 270 0.35 15.27 -7.17
C VAL A 270 1.12 13.97 -7.01
N TYR A 271 2.40 14.04 -6.61
CA TYR A 271 3.27 12.89 -6.46
C TYR A 271 3.18 12.20 -5.09
N HIS A 272 2.65 12.88 -4.06
CA HIS A 272 2.51 12.26 -2.74
C HIS A 272 1.54 11.07 -2.82
N ARG A 273 1.98 9.91 -2.33
CA ARG A 273 1.23 8.63 -2.35
C ARG A 273 0.83 8.13 -3.73
N LEU A 274 1.43 8.65 -4.80
CA LEU A 274 1.27 8.10 -6.15
C LEU A 274 2.01 6.76 -6.22
N ARG A 275 1.42 5.76 -6.89
CA ARG A 275 1.94 4.38 -6.88
C ARG A 275 2.50 3.93 -8.22
N LYS A 276 2.14 4.60 -9.31
CA LYS A 276 2.48 4.15 -10.66
C LYS A 276 3.43 5.11 -11.38
N LYS A 277 4.57 4.58 -11.82
CA LYS A 277 5.61 5.32 -12.58
C LYS A 277 5.04 5.97 -13.83
N GLN A 278 4.13 5.29 -14.53
CA GLN A 278 3.48 5.79 -15.73
C GLN A 278 2.66 7.06 -15.46
N CYS A 279 1.99 7.14 -14.30
CA CYS A 279 1.28 8.33 -13.87
C CYS A 279 2.24 9.46 -13.52
N ALA A 280 3.32 9.14 -12.81
CA ALA A 280 4.33 10.12 -12.42
C ALA A 280 4.96 10.78 -13.66
N GLU A 281 5.33 9.95 -14.65
CA GLU A 281 5.86 10.40 -15.92
C GLU A 281 4.87 11.28 -16.70
N ALA A 282 3.60 10.87 -16.79
CA ALA A 282 2.57 11.65 -17.45
C ALA A 282 2.35 13.02 -16.77
N LEU A 283 2.33 13.07 -15.43
CA LEU A 283 2.22 14.30 -14.66
C LEU A 283 3.43 15.22 -14.91
N TYR A 284 4.63 14.67 -14.91
CA TYR A 284 5.85 15.43 -15.15
C TYR A 284 5.86 16.05 -16.54
N GLN A 285 5.54 15.25 -17.57
CA GLN A 285 5.39 15.72 -18.96
C GLN A 285 4.29 16.78 -19.11
N ALA A 286 3.25 16.73 -18.28
CA ALA A 286 2.20 17.74 -18.28
C ALA A 286 2.64 19.07 -17.65
N GLY A 287 3.77 19.12 -16.94
CA GLY A 287 4.37 20.31 -16.34
C GLY A 287 4.29 20.37 -14.81
N PHE A 288 3.94 19.28 -14.14
CA PHE A 288 4.04 19.17 -12.67
C PHE A 288 5.48 18.85 -12.29
N LEU A 289 6.26 19.84 -11.82
CA LEU A 289 7.71 19.67 -11.62
C LEU A 289 8.13 19.56 -10.14
N ASP A 290 7.17 19.60 -9.21
CA ASP A 290 7.43 19.62 -7.77
C ASP A 290 7.61 18.21 -7.18
N THR A 291 8.63 17.50 -7.67
CA THR A 291 8.90 16.07 -7.37
C THR A 291 9.48 15.81 -5.97
N ASP A 292 10.02 16.84 -5.31
CA ASP A 292 10.62 16.76 -3.96
C ASP A 292 10.15 17.90 -3.02
N MET A 293 9.00 18.52 -3.35
CA MET A 293 8.42 19.57 -2.52
C MET A 293 7.77 18.98 -1.26
N LEU A 294 7.98 19.63 -0.12
CA LEU A 294 7.43 19.18 1.15
C LEU A 294 5.95 19.52 1.31
N ASP A 295 5.19 18.54 1.81
CA ASP A 295 3.84 18.74 2.35
C ASP A 295 3.88 19.64 3.63
N SER A 296 2.74 19.86 4.28
CA SER A 296 2.61 20.68 5.50
C SER A 296 3.17 19.98 6.73
N LYS A 297 3.27 18.64 6.68
CA LYS A 297 3.84 17.80 7.72
C LYS A 297 5.36 17.65 7.56
N GLY A 298 5.93 18.14 6.46
CA GLY A 298 7.35 18.07 6.15
C GLY A 298 7.76 16.82 5.36
N ASN A 299 6.81 16.08 4.79
CA ASN A 299 7.09 14.91 3.95
C ASN A 299 7.41 15.29 2.54
N SER A 300 8.38 14.60 1.93
CA SER A 300 8.53 14.61 0.48
C SER A 300 7.62 13.55 -0.13
N PRO A 301 7.36 13.62 -1.46
CA PRO A 301 6.70 12.54 -2.18
C PRO A 301 7.40 11.19 -1.96
N LEU A 302 8.74 11.20 -1.92
CA LEU A 302 9.55 10.02 -1.69
C LEU A 302 9.32 9.40 -0.31
N SER A 303 9.25 10.18 0.77
CA SER A 303 8.95 9.64 2.10
C SER A 303 7.50 9.14 2.23
N SER A 304 6.59 9.68 1.42
CA SER A 304 5.18 9.26 1.39
C SER A 304 4.93 7.89 0.74
N LEU A 305 5.93 7.33 0.04
CA LEU A 305 5.81 6.02 -0.61
C LEU A 305 5.69 4.86 0.40
N SER A 306 6.09 5.08 1.65
CA SER A 306 6.09 4.09 2.73
C SER A 306 4.74 3.47 3.10
N VAL A 307 3.62 3.96 2.55
CA VAL A 307 2.27 3.58 3.02
C VAL A 307 1.46 2.82 1.96
N CYS A 308 1.94 2.69 0.72
CA CYS A 308 1.02 2.62 -0.43
C CYS A 308 1.26 1.56 -1.50
N TYR A 309 2.01 0.48 -1.27
CA TYR A 309 2.34 -0.45 -2.37
C TYR A 309 1.89 -1.88 -2.14
N ASP A 310 1.18 -2.40 -3.14
CA ASP A 310 0.72 -3.78 -3.22
C ASP A 310 1.70 -4.68 -4.00
N SER A 311 2.75 -4.10 -4.59
CA SER A 311 3.80 -4.81 -5.35
C SER A 311 5.16 -4.14 -5.14
N LEU A 312 6.20 -4.95 -4.90
CA LEU A 312 7.56 -4.42 -4.79
C LEU A 312 8.07 -3.83 -6.13
N SER A 313 7.64 -4.37 -7.28
CA SER A 313 8.06 -3.85 -8.59
C SER A 313 7.61 -2.40 -8.80
N ASP A 314 6.34 -2.10 -8.54
CA ASP A 314 5.79 -0.74 -8.62
C ASP A 314 6.51 0.20 -7.66
N PHE A 315 6.83 -0.27 -6.46
CA PHE A 315 7.54 0.51 -5.44
C PHE A 315 8.96 0.88 -5.90
N ILE A 316 9.71 -0.10 -6.42
CA ILE A 316 11.07 0.08 -6.96
C ILE A 316 11.05 1.09 -8.11
N GLU A 317 10.16 0.90 -9.08
CA GLU A 317 10.01 1.78 -10.24
C GLU A 317 9.72 3.23 -9.82
N MET A 318 8.91 3.42 -8.78
CA MET A 318 8.58 4.74 -8.26
C MET A 318 9.74 5.39 -7.50
N VAL A 319 10.49 4.63 -6.69
CA VAL A 319 11.70 5.13 -6.03
C VAL A 319 12.73 5.60 -7.06
N GLU A 320 13.03 4.74 -8.04
CA GLU A 320 13.96 5.05 -9.15
C GLU A 320 13.53 6.32 -9.89
N TRP A 321 12.24 6.43 -10.22
CA TRP A 321 11.70 7.59 -10.90
C TRP A 321 11.85 8.88 -10.09
N HIS A 322 11.53 8.84 -8.79
CA HIS A 322 11.67 10.01 -7.92
C HIS A 322 13.12 10.48 -7.80
N VAL A 323 14.06 9.57 -7.57
CA VAL A 323 15.48 9.92 -7.44
C VAL A 323 16.04 10.45 -8.75
N SER A 324 15.69 9.83 -9.89
CA SER A 324 16.05 10.30 -11.23
C SER A 324 15.50 11.70 -11.54
N ASN A 325 14.41 12.10 -10.88
CA ASN A 325 13.80 13.42 -10.98
C ASN A 325 14.14 14.35 -9.81
N GLY A 326 15.28 14.10 -9.13
CA GLY A 326 15.88 15.03 -8.17
C GLY A 326 15.38 14.92 -6.74
N ALA A 327 14.66 13.86 -6.37
CA ALA A 327 14.28 13.63 -4.99
C ALA A 327 15.50 13.28 -4.11
N ASP A 328 15.57 13.90 -2.92
CA ASP A 328 16.70 13.71 -2.00
C ASP A 328 16.48 12.52 -1.04
N LEU A 329 17.26 11.46 -1.23
CA LEU A 329 17.29 10.28 -0.35
C LEU A 329 17.84 10.57 1.05
N ASN A 330 18.69 11.60 1.19
CA ASN A 330 19.31 12.00 2.46
C ASN A 330 18.37 12.86 3.31
N ARG A 331 17.25 13.30 2.74
CA ARG A 331 16.33 14.20 3.41
C ARG A 331 15.81 13.58 4.69
N ARG A 332 16.03 14.27 5.80
CA ARG A 332 15.55 13.86 7.12
C ARG A 332 14.03 13.92 7.19
N LEU A 333 13.44 12.91 7.81
CA LEU A 333 12.02 12.86 8.08
C LEU A 333 11.67 13.91 9.14
N PRO A 334 10.51 14.57 9.04
CA PRO A 334 10.16 15.68 9.94
C PRO A 334 9.86 15.21 11.38
N TRP A 335 9.67 13.91 11.60
CA TRP A 335 9.36 13.31 12.90
C TRP A 335 10.46 12.36 13.42
N ALA A 336 11.60 12.30 12.74
CA ALA A 336 12.57 11.23 12.91
C ALA A 336 14.01 11.72 12.61
N ASN A 337 15.02 11.05 13.16
CA ASN A 337 16.42 11.31 12.82
C ASN A 337 16.85 10.61 11.53
N GLU A 338 16.01 9.70 11.04
CA GLU A 338 16.13 8.93 9.82
C GLU A 338 15.97 9.81 8.58
N SER A 339 16.67 9.43 7.51
CA SER A 339 16.43 9.97 6.17
C SER A 339 15.34 9.19 5.41
N ALA A 340 14.90 9.74 4.29
CA ALA A 340 13.99 9.06 3.35
C ALA A 340 14.53 7.68 2.95
N SER A 341 15.84 7.52 2.75
CA SER A 341 16.43 6.22 2.40
C SER A 341 16.19 5.14 3.46
N HIS A 342 16.29 5.46 4.75
CA HIS A 342 16.02 4.52 5.84
C HIS A 342 14.56 4.06 5.84
N LEU A 343 13.64 4.98 5.61
CA LEU A 343 12.21 4.67 5.53
C LEU A 343 11.89 3.77 4.32
N LEU A 344 12.49 4.06 3.16
CA LEU A 344 12.35 3.24 1.97
C LEU A 344 12.92 1.84 2.19
N ALA A 345 14.12 1.72 2.78
CA ALA A 345 14.70 0.42 3.15
C ALA A 345 13.77 -0.41 4.02
N SER A 346 13.17 0.20 5.05
CA SER A 346 12.19 -0.50 5.88
C SER A 346 11.00 -0.96 5.04
N GLN A 347 10.43 -0.07 4.23
CA GLN A 347 9.26 -0.41 3.42
C GLN A 347 9.54 -1.51 2.40
N MET A 348 10.74 -1.55 1.83
CA MET A 348 11.16 -2.60 0.89
C MET A 348 10.99 -3.98 1.52
N ILE A 349 11.48 -4.16 2.75
CA ILE A 349 11.35 -5.44 3.46
C ILE A 349 9.89 -5.79 3.75
N LYS A 350 9.04 -4.79 4.04
CA LYS A 350 7.60 -5.03 4.23
C LYS A 350 6.92 -5.51 2.95
N CYS A 351 7.26 -4.92 1.80
CA CYS A 351 6.72 -5.32 0.51
C CYS A 351 7.13 -6.76 0.15
N VAL A 352 8.37 -7.16 0.46
CA VAL A 352 8.82 -8.56 0.30
C VAL A 352 7.97 -9.51 1.16
N GLY A 353 7.58 -9.09 2.36
CA GLY A 353 6.72 -9.89 3.25
C GLY A 353 5.26 -9.95 2.79
N SER A 354 4.67 -8.84 2.32
CA SER A 354 3.26 -8.80 1.92
C SER A 354 2.93 -9.63 0.69
N ASP A 355 3.87 -9.74 -0.26
CA ASP A 355 3.71 -10.57 -1.46
C ASP A 355 3.60 -12.08 -1.12
N GLN A 356 4.01 -12.49 0.08
CA GLN A 356 4.05 -13.89 0.52
C GLN A 356 2.80 -14.36 1.26
N GLU A 357 2.00 -13.47 1.86
CA GLU A 357 0.76 -13.85 2.56
C GLU A 357 -0.31 -14.44 1.61
N ALA A 358 -0.07 -14.36 0.30
CA ALA A 358 -0.93 -14.95 -0.71
C ALA A 358 -0.75 -16.48 -0.88
N ASP A 359 -0.45 -17.25 0.18
CA ASP A 359 -0.64 -18.71 0.37
C ASP A 359 -0.29 -19.69 -0.79
N HIS A 360 0.39 -19.24 -1.85
CA HIS A 360 0.62 -20.01 -3.06
C HIS A 360 2.10 -20.42 -3.15
N PRO A 361 2.43 -21.72 -3.06
CA PRO A 361 3.81 -22.22 -3.14
C PRO A 361 4.54 -21.93 -4.46
N PHE A 362 3.85 -21.35 -5.46
CA PHE A 362 4.42 -20.95 -6.75
C PHE A 362 5.07 -19.55 -6.75
N HIS A 363 4.96 -18.76 -5.68
CA HIS A 363 5.51 -17.38 -5.65
C HIS A 363 6.96 -17.25 -5.18
N MET A 364 7.62 -18.35 -4.78
CA MET A 364 9.02 -18.33 -4.33
C MET A 364 10.00 -17.80 -5.39
N ALA A 365 9.82 -18.19 -6.65
CA ALA A 365 10.66 -17.68 -7.76
C ALA A 365 10.42 -16.18 -8.01
N GLY A 366 9.26 -15.65 -7.63
CA GLY A 366 8.99 -14.21 -7.65
C GLY A 366 9.83 -13.50 -6.60
N ALA A 367 9.85 -14.00 -5.36
CA ALA A 367 10.57 -13.39 -4.25
C ALA A 367 12.08 -13.25 -4.51
N GLU A 368 12.74 -14.28 -5.06
CA GLU A 368 14.17 -14.23 -5.40
C GLU A 368 14.49 -13.21 -6.50
N ASN A 369 13.72 -13.20 -7.60
CA ASN A 369 13.91 -12.21 -8.67
C ASN A 369 13.64 -10.77 -8.18
N THR A 370 12.63 -10.62 -7.33
CA THR A 370 12.27 -9.36 -6.70
C THR A 370 13.39 -8.86 -5.77
N LEU A 371 14.01 -9.75 -5.01
CA LEU A 371 15.14 -9.45 -4.14
C LEU A 371 16.42 -9.11 -4.92
N ARG A 372 16.69 -9.81 -6.03
CA ARG A 372 17.77 -9.44 -6.96
C ARG A 372 17.56 -8.06 -7.58
N GLY A 373 16.34 -7.77 -8.01
CA GLY A 373 15.95 -6.44 -8.49
C GLY A 373 16.17 -5.38 -7.42
N PHE A 374 15.85 -5.71 -6.16
CA PHE A 374 16.16 -4.86 -5.02
C PHE A 374 17.66 -4.62 -4.84
N ILE A 375 18.50 -5.64 -4.91
CA ILE A 375 19.97 -5.50 -4.79
C ILE A 375 20.53 -4.63 -5.90
N ALA A 376 20.08 -4.85 -7.14
CA ALA A 376 20.49 -4.07 -8.28
C ALA A 376 20.15 -2.57 -8.10
N MET A 377 18.91 -2.26 -7.69
CA MET A 377 18.51 -0.88 -7.36
C MET A 377 19.28 -0.35 -6.16
N SER A 378 19.48 -1.17 -5.13
CA SER A 378 20.16 -0.72 -3.93
C SER A 378 21.62 -0.40 -4.18
N ASN A 379 22.28 -1.08 -5.13
CA ASN A 379 23.60 -0.68 -5.63
C ASN A 379 23.60 0.71 -6.24
N GLU A 380 22.56 1.06 -6.99
CA GLU A 380 22.47 2.34 -7.69
C GLU A 380 22.12 3.50 -6.75
N PHE A 381 21.25 3.26 -5.76
CA PHE A 381 20.64 4.33 -4.95
C PHE A 381 21.06 4.34 -3.48
N PHE A 382 21.25 3.19 -2.83
CA PHE A 382 21.50 3.12 -1.38
C PHE A 382 22.96 2.83 -1.01
N ALA A 383 23.67 2.04 -1.81
CA ALA A 383 25.07 1.70 -1.59
C ALA A 383 26.02 2.91 -1.68
N PRO A 384 25.81 3.89 -2.59
CA PRO A 384 26.72 5.04 -2.69
C PRO A 384 26.61 6.01 -1.51
N THR A 385 25.48 6.03 -0.82
CA THR A 385 25.14 7.17 0.04
C THR A 385 25.57 7.00 1.49
N ARG A 386 25.86 5.78 1.99
CA ARG A 386 26.29 5.48 3.38
C ARG A 386 25.80 6.53 4.36
N ILE A 387 24.49 6.71 4.41
CA ILE A 387 23.89 7.81 5.17
C ILE A 387 23.63 7.22 6.54
N PRO A 388 24.48 7.48 7.55
CA PRO A 388 24.04 7.24 8.91
C PRO A 388 22.88 8.18 9.21
N ASP A 389 21.87 7.66 9.89
CA ASP A 389 20.91 8.50 10.58
C ASP A 389 21.58 9.23 11.77
N GLY A 390 20.82 10.08 12.44
CA GLY A 390 21.29 10.75 13.66
C GLY A 390 21.11 9.94 14.94
N CYS A 391 20.93 8.61 14.90
CA CYS A 391 20.73 7.83 16.12
C CYS A 391 22.06 7.55 16.83
N ASN A 392 21.97 7.26 18.13
CA ASN A 392 23.11 6.81 18.95
C ASN A 392 22.93 5.35 19.37
N CYS A 393 22.38 4.52 18.47
CA CYS A 393 22.09 3.14 18.81
C CYS A 393 23.38 2.32 18.88
N PRO A 394 23.61 1.51 19.93
CA PRO A 394 24.80 0.67 19.99
C PRO A 394 24.92 -0.31 18.83
N CYS A 395 23.83 -0.63 18.12
CA CYS A 395 23.90 -1.45 16.91
C CYS A 395 24.70 -0.81 15.76
N SER A 396 24.92 0.51 15.78
CA SER A 396 25.75 1.26 14.82
C SER A 396 26.27 2.56 15.46
N PRO A 397 27.52 2.60 15.95
CA PRO A 397 28.05 3.71 16.76
C PRO A 397 28.01 5.07 16.08
N ASP A 398 28.15 5.09 14.75
CA ASP A 398 28.15 6.32 13.94
C ASP A 398 26.76 6.69 13.38
N GLY A 399 25.70 6.02 13.86
CA GLY A 399 24.34 6.14 13.36
C GLY A 399 23.97 4.97 12.45
N CYS A 400 22.71 4.52 12.55
CA CYS A 400 22.23 3.40 11.77
C CYS A 400 22.24 3.77 10.30
N THR A 401 22.69 2.83 9.47
CA THR A 401 22.61 2.99 8.02
C THR A 401 21.30 2.39 7.49
N THR A 402 21.01 2.68 6.23
CA THR A 402 19.91 2.05 5.48
C THR A 402 19.98 0.52 5.54
N ILE A 403 21.19 -0.03 5.65
CA ILE A 403 21.45 -1.46 5.74
C ILE A 403 21.15 -2.01 7.12
N SER A 404 21.61 -1.32 8.17
CA SER A 404 21.28 -1.68 9.55
C SER A 404 19.76 -1.77 9.73
N VAL A 405 19.02 -0.87 9.05
CA VAL A 405 17.55 -0.92 8.97
C VAL A 405 17.07 -2.15 8.21
N ILE A 406 17.59 -2.45 7.02
CA ILE A 406 17.24 -3.66 6.25
C ILE A 406 17.43 -4.93 7.09
N LEU A 407 18.60 -5.10 7.70
CA LEU A 407 18.94 -6.27 8.53
C LEU A 407 17.97 -6.39 9.71
N ARG A 408 17.73 -5.29 10.42
CA ARG A 408 16.79 -5.25 11.54
C ARG A 408 15.39 -5.65 11.11
N GLU A 409 14.84 -5.03 10.08
CA GLU A 409 13.48 -5.31 9.60
C GLU A 409 13.36 -6.76 9.14
N PHE A 410 14.39 -7.27 8.47
CA PHE A 410 14.42 -8.64 8.02
C PHE A 410 14.39 -9.65 9.19
N THR A 411 15.20 -9.42 10.24
CA THR A 411 15.16 -10.26 11.46
C THR A 411 13.81 -10.19 12.19
N PHE A 412 13.08 -9.09 12.05
CA PHE A 412 11.73 -8.94 12.61
C PHE A 412 10.65 -9.71 11.79
N TYR A 413 10.72 -9.64 10.46
CA TYR A 413 9.74 -10.24 9.55
C TYR A 413 9.87 -11.75 9.40
N GLU A 414 10.98 -12.34 9.84
CA GLU A 414 11.20 -13.78 9.81
C GLU A 414 10.11 -14.57 10.57
N ARG A 415 9.49 -13.97 11.60
CA ARG A 415 8.31 -14.52 12.29
C ARG A 415 7.13 -14.81 11.34
N PHE A 416 7.14 -14.23 10.14
CA PHE A 416 6.09 -14.32 9.15
C PHE A 416 6.56 -14.89 7.80
N CYS A 417 7.85 -15.12 7.59
CA CYS A 417 8.41 -15.60 6.32
C CYS A 417 8.78 -17.09 6.39
N CYS A 418 8.74 -17.79 5.26
CA CYS A 418 9.20 -19.18 5.22
C CYS A 418 10.74 -19.28 5.23
N ARG A 419 11.27 -20.40 5.74
CA ARG A 419 12.72 -20.67 5.85
C ARG A 419 13.54 -20.33 4.60
N LYS A 420 13.01 -20.67 3.43
CA LYS A 420 13.68 -20.47 2.14
C LYS A 420 13.86 -18.98 1.80
N CYS A 421 12.89 -18.14 2.16
CA CYS A 421 12.97 -16.70 1.92
C CYS A 421 14.08 -16.07 2.75
N VAL A 422 14.19 -16.49 4.01
CA VAL A 422 15.18 -15.95 4.94
C VAL A 422 16.58 -16.23 4.40
N ARG A 423 16.81 -17.49 4.04
CA ARG A 423 18.06 -17.91 3.45
C ARG A 423 18.39 -17.20 2.14
N GLY A 424 17.42 -17.06 1.24
CA GLY A 424 17.61 -16.35 -0.03
C GLY A 424 18.06 -14.91 0.16
N VAL A 425 17.49 -14.20 1.13
CA VAL A 425 17.93 -12.84 1.49
C VAL A 425 19.37 -12.80 1.96
N PHE A 426 19.81 -13.72 2.81
CA PHE A 426 21.21 -13.75 3.25
C PHE A 426 22.19 -14.09 2.12
N GLU A 427 21.86 -15.04 1.25
CA GLU A 427 22.68 -15.40 0.08
C GLU A 427 22.82 -14.22 -0.89
N GLU A 428 21.79 -13.41 -1.02
CA GLU A 428 21.75 -12.24 -1.88
C GLU A 428 22.46 -11.04 -1.23
N LEU A 429 22.27 -10.80 0.07
CA LEU A 429 23.04 -9.80 0.84
C LEU A 429 24.56 -10.08 0.80
N GLU A 430 24.98 -11.33 0.65
CA GLU A 430 26.37 -11.72 0.46
C GLU A 430 26.93 -11.34 -0.91
N GLU A 431 26.19 -11.56 -2.01
CA GLU A 431 26.61 -11.06 -3.33
C GLU A 431 26.74 -9.53 -3.30
N TRP A 432 25.88 -8.90 -2.49
CA TRP A 432 25.96 -7.50 -2.19
C TRP A 432 27.26 -7.15 -1.46
N ASP A 433 27.62 -7.87 -0.39
CA ASP A 433 28.83 -7.71 0.45
C ASP A 433 30.13 -7.61 -0.36
N GLN A 434 30.34 -8.53 -1.30
CA GLN A 434 31.61 -8.60 -2.05
C GLN A 434 31.84 -7.42 -2.98
N SER A 435 30.76 -6.75 -3.41
CA SER A 435 30.85 -5.74 -4.47
C SER A 435 31.00 -4.31 -3.95
N TYR A 436 30.57 -4.02 -2.71
CA TYR A 436 30.40 -2.61 -2.26
C TYR A 436 30.83 -2.33 -0.83
N TRP A 437 31.16 -3.35 -0.05
CA TRP A 437 31.28 -3.20 1.39
C TRP A 437 32.74 -3.20 1.78
N LYS A 438 33.12 -2.14 2.50
CA LYS A 438 34.48 -1.99 3.01
C LYS A 438 34.55 -2.24 4.53
N GLU A 439 33.40 -2.50 5.18
CA GLU A 439 33.24 -2.56 6.64
C GLU A 439 32.30 -3.72 7.06
N PRO A 440 32.70 -4.98 6.84
CA PRO A 440 31.96 -6.17 7.31
C PRO A 440 31.66 -6.15 8.81
N GLN A 441 32.44 -5.41 9.60
CA GLN A 441 32.23 -5.18 11.03
C GLN A 441 30.84 -4.59 11.33
N THR A 442 30.32 -3.71 10.48
CA THR A 442 28.97 -3.14 10.65
C THR A 442 27.87 -4.22 10.57
N PHE A 443 28.04 -5.23 9.70
CA PHE A 443 27.12 -6.37 9.62
C PHE A 443 27.21 -7.24 10.86
N ILE A 444 28.44 -7.63 11.25
CA ILE A 444 28.68 -8.46 12.42
C ILE A 444 28.01 -7.81 13.64
N ARG A 445 28.28 -6.52 13.85
CA ARG A 445 27.71 -5.76 14.96
C ARG A 445 26.17 -5.70 14.91
N SER A 446 25.59 -5.36 13.75
CA SER A 446 24.14 -5.23 13.61
C SER A 446 23.41 -6.57 13.79
N LEU A 447 23.93 -7.65 13.21
CA LEU A 447 23.37 -9.00 13.35
C LEU A 447 23.50 -9.52 14.79
N THR A 448 24.66 -9.33 15.42
CA THR A 448 24.85 -9.71 16.84
C THR A 448 23.87 -8.95 17.73
N PHE A 449 23.67 -7.65 17.51
CA PHE A 449 22.71 -6.85 18.27
C PHE A 449 21.28 -7.38 18.15
N ASN A 450 20.86 -7.74 16.93
CA ASN A 450 19.55 -8.35 16.68
C ASN A 450 19.43 -9.75 17.29
N ALA A 451 20.50 -10.55 17.26
CA ALA A 451 20.49 -11.93 17.76
C ALA A 451 20.36 -11.98 19.28
N LEU A 452 20.91 -10.98 19.97
CA LEU A 452 20.78 -10.81 21.42
C LEU A 452 19.43 -10.18 21.86
N ASP A 453 18.53 -9.92 20.91
CA ASP A 453 17.22 -9.26 21.11
C ASP A 453 17.33 -7.94 21.91
N LEU A 454 18.39 -7.17 21.64
CA LEU A 454 18.60 -5.88 22.29
C LEU A 454 17.64 -4.82 21.75
N ASN A 455 17.23 -3.89 22.63
CA ASN A 455 16.34 -2.82 22.23
C ASN A 455 17.06 -1.81 21.34
N HIS A 456 16.60 -1.69 20.10
CA HIS A 456 17.00 -0.60 19.23
C HIS A 456 16.50 0.75 19.77
N THR A 457 17.43 1.70 19.87
CA THR A 457 17.17 3.10 20.25
C THR A 457 17.06 4.01 19.03
N CYS A 458 17.49 3.54 17.85
CA CYS A 458 17.10 4.08 16.55
C CYS A 458 15.58 3.87 16.37
N PHE A 459 14.81 4.93 16.11
CA PHE A 459 13.41 4.98 16.51
C PHE A 459 12.38 4.46 15.46
N SER A 460 11.54 3.53 15.92
CA SER A 460 10.07 3.42 15.74
C SER A 460 9.36 4.02 14.51
N TYR A 461 9.16 3.16 13.50
CA TYR A 461 7.85 3.05 12.82
C TYR A 461 7.24 1.64 12.99
N THR A 462 7.95 0.68 13.59
CA THR A 462 7.62 -0.76 13.51
C THR A 462 7.36 -1.45 14.85
N LYS A 463 7.42 -0.76 16.01
CA LYS A 463 7.03 -1.39 17.29
C LYS A 463 5.51 -1.66 17.33
N LYS A 464 5.16 -2.92 17.03
CA LYS A 464 3.85 -3.60 17.15
C LYS A 464 2.72 -3.08 16.24
N GLY A 465 2.86 -3.35 14.94
CA GLY A 465 1.75 -3.80 14.08
C GLY A 465 0.56 -2.87 13.86
N SER A 466 0.67 -1.58 14.16
CA SER A 466 -0.42 -0.63 13.94
C SER A 466 0.11 0.66 13.32
N VAL A 467 -0.14 0.81 12.01
CA VAL A 467 0.11 2.01 11.18
C VAL A 467 -0.77 3.20 11.62
N GLY A 468 -1.58 3.04 12.68
CA GLY A 468 -2.35 4.12 13.28
C GLY A 468 -1.44 5.02 14.11
N MET A 469 -1.10 6.19 13.56
CA MET A 469 -0.48 7.36 14.21
C MET A 469 -0.40 7.25 15.75
N ARG A 470 0.64 6.59 16.27
CA ARG A 470 1.05 6.90 17.64
C ARG A 470 1.69 8.26 17.58
N GLN A 471 1.15 9.22 18.35
CA GLN A 471 1.85 10.46 18.63
C GLN A 471 3.23 10.06 19.18
N ILE A 472 4.25 10.41 18.41
CA ILE A 472 5.64 10.21 18.77
C ILE A 472 5.90 11.13 19.94
N PHE A 473 5.87 10.58 21.16
CA PHE A 473 6.54 11.25 22.26
C PHE A 473 8.03 11.11 21.98
N PRO A 474 8.81 12.21 21.89
CA PRO A 474 10.25 12.11 21.90
C PRO A 474 10.60 11.30 23.15
N TYR A 475 11.17 10.11 22.95
CA TYR A 475 11.64 9.30 24.06
C TYR A 475 12.70 10.13 24.79
N ASP A 476 12.47 10.35 26.07
CA ASP A 476 13.46 10.91 26.97
C ASP A 476 14.62 9.91 27.00
N ASP A 477 15.85 10.33 26.67
CA ASP A 477 17.09 9.52 26.72
C ASP A 477 17.27 8.78 28.06
N LYS A 478 16.51 9.23 29.06
CA LYS A 478 16.34 8.64 30.37
C LYS A 478 15.85 7.18 30.37
N TYR A 479 15.04 6.72 29.40
CA TYR A 479 14.50 5.35 29.44
C TYR A 479 15.57 4.26 29.28
N ILE A 480 16.61 4.52 28.47
CA ILE A 480 17.72 3.57 28.24
C ILE A 480 18.67 3.54 29.45
N ASN A 481 18.86 4.68 30.11
CA ASN A 481 19.81 4.81 31.22
C ASN A 481 19.31 4.23 32.55
N ASP A 482 18.00 4.06 32.72
CA ASP A 482 17.42 3.62 34.00
C ASP A 482 17.31 2.08 34.12
N ASN A 483 17.56 1.31 33.05
CA ASN A 483 17.47 -0.15 33.05
C ASN A 483 18.86 -0.82 33.20
N ARG A 484 19.21 -1.24 34.43
CA ARG A 484 20.49 -1.91 34.73
C ARG A 484 20.72 -3.21 33.94
N ASP A 485 19.64 -3.92 33.62
CA ASP A 485 19.73 -5.18 32.87
C ASP A 485 20.13 -4.92 31.42
N GLU A 486 19.67 -3.80 30.86
CA GLU A 486 20.01 -3.35 29.50
C GLU A 486 21.47 -2.87 29.42
N GLN A 487 21.98 -2.18 30.44
CA GLN A 487 23.40 -1.81 30.51
C GLN A 487 24.32 -3.02 30.59
N SER A 488 23.98 -4.02 31.41
CA SER A 488 24.76 -5.27 31.49
C SER A 488 24.76 -6.01 30.15
N ALA A 489 23.60 -6.10 29.50
CA ALA A 489 23.45 -6.70 28.18
C ALA A 489 24.26 -5.97 27.09
N LEU A 490 24.37 -4.64 27.19
CA LEU A 490 25.17 -3.84 26.28
C LEU A 490 26.68 -4.09 26.46
N ILE A 491 27.16 -4.23 27.69
CA ILE A 491 28.57 -4.60 27.94
C ILE A 491 28.88 -5.97 27.34
N GLU A 492 28.03 -6.96 27.62
CA GLU A 492 28.15 -8.32 27.03
C GLU A 492 28.15 -8.28 25.50
N PHE A 493 27.32 -7.41 24.91
CA PHE A 493 27.29 -7.18 23.47
C PHE A 493 28.58 -6.57 22.93
N GLU A 494 29.14 -5.54 23.56
CA GLU A 494 30.40 -4.93 23.11
C GLU A 494 31.54 -5.94 23.18
N GLU A 495 31.65 -6.69 24.28
CA GLU A 495 32.68 -7.75 24.43
C GLU A 495 32.54 -8.83 23.35
N LEU A 496 31.30 -9.27 23.08
CA LEU A 496 31.04 -10.27 22.05
C LEU A 496 31.34 -9.74 20.64
N VAL A 497 30.99 -8.49 20.33
CA VAL A 497 31.28 -7.90 19.03
C VAL A 497 32.78 -7.71 18.84
N GLU A 498 33.51 -7.22 19.84
CA GLU A 498 34.97 -7.08 19.79
C GLU A 498 35.63 -8.45 19.53
N GLU A 499 35.20 -9.50 20.24
CA GLU A 499 35.68 -10.87 20.02
C GLU A 499 35.41 -11.34 18.57
N LEU A 500 34.20 -11.11 18.07
CA LEU A 500 33.79 -11.53 16.73
C LEU A 500 34.53 -10.75 15.63
N GLU A 501 34.72 -9.44 15.79
CA GLU A 501 35.46 -8.60 14.85
C GLU A 501 36.93 -8.99 14.81
N GLN A 502 37.57 -9.20 15.97
CA GLN A 502 38.93 -9.72 16.03
C GLN A 502 39.03 -11.09 15.35
N LYS A 503 38.06 -11.99 15.61
CA LYS A 503 38.03 -13.32 14.99
C LYS A 503 37.87 -13.24 13.48
N PHE A 504 37.06 -12.30 12.99
CA PHE A 504 36.85 -12.08 11.57
C PHE A 504 38.16 -11.66 10.89
N ASP A 505 38.85 -10.67 11.45
CA ASP A 505 40.13 -10.18 10.94
C ASP A 505 41.21 -11.28 10.97
N GLU A 506 41.30 -12.04 12.07
CA GLU A 506 42.24 -13.17 12.24
C GLU A 506 42.05 -14.26 11.19
N LEU A 507 40.79 -14.62 10.89
CA LEU A 507 40.47 -15.71 9.98
C LEU A 507 40.50 -15.27 8.52
N SER A 508 40.29 -13.97 8.24
CA SER A 508 40.26 -13.40 6.88
C SER A 508 39.34 -14.18 5.94
N LEU A 509 38.23 -14.70 6.47
CA LEU A 509 37.22 -15.42 5.70
C LEU A 509 36.30 -14.44 4.98
N PRO A 510 35.71 -14.84 3.85
CA PRO A 510 34.54 -14.13 3.31
C PRO A 510 33.46 -13.99 4.38
N LEU A 511 32.76 -12.84 4.44
CA LEU A 511 31.75 -12.56 5.48
C LEU A 511 30.73 -13.69 5.62
N LYS A 512 30.26 -14.28 4.52
CA LYS A 512 29.31 -15.40 4.55
C LYS A 512 29.86 -16.66 5.23
N GLU A 513 31.11 -17.02 4.94
CA GLU A 513 31.76 -18.17 5.58
C GLU A 513 31.97 -17.91 7.07
N PHE A 514 32.29 -16.66 7.43
CA PHE A 514 32.39 -16.26 8.83
C PHE A 514 31.03 -16.30 9.56
N LEU A 515 29.99 -15.73 8.96
CA LEU A 515 28.63 -15.67 9.52
C LEU A 515 28.07 -17.09 9.75
N SER A 516 28.13 -17.94 8.73
CA SER A 516 27.57 -19.30 8.78
C SER A 516 28.39 -20.31 9.62
N GLY A 517 29.59 -19.94 10.06
CA GLY A 517 30.47 -20.81 10.84
C GLY A 517 30.87 -20.19 12.18
N PRO A 518 32.03 -19.51 12.26
CA PRO A 518 32.53 -18.89 13.49
C PRO A 518 31.50 -18.03 14.24
N TRP A 519 30.84 -17.10 13.56
CA TRP A 519 29.85 -16.20 14.17
C TRP A 519 28.65 -16.99 14.72
N TYR A 520 28.02 -17.84 13.89
CA TYR A 520 26.85 -18.62 14.27
C TYR A 520 27.10 -19.44 15.53
N ARG A 521 28.19 -20.21 15.56
CA ARG A 521 28.54 -21.05 16.72
C ARG A 521 28.76 -20.20 17.96
N ARG A 522 29.52 -19.10 17.84
CA ARG A 522 29.83 -18.25 18.99
C ARG A 522 28.61 -17.52 19.55
N VAL A 523 27.72 -17.03 18.70
CA VAL A 523 26.45 -16.37 19.10
C VAL A 523 25.48 -17.39 19.68
N LYS A 524 25.35 -18.58 19.07
CA LYS A 524 24.56 -19.70 19.61
C LYS A 524 25.05 -20.09 21.00
N ASP A 525 26.35 -20.30 21.18
CA ASP A 525 26.95 -20.64 22.47
C ASP A 525 26.73 -19.53 23.50
N HIS A 526 26.84 -18.25 23.10
CA HIS A 526 26.54 -17.12 23.98
C HIS A 526 25.09 -17.15 24.47
N LEU A 527 24.14 -17.30 23.55
CA LEU A 527 22.70 -17.33 23.84
C LEU A 527 22.32 -18.52 24.74
N LEU A 528 22.97 -19.67 24.57
CA LEU A 528 22.77 -20.85 25.41
C LEU A 528 23.44 -20.72 26.79
N THR A 529 24.55 -19.99 26.89
CA THR A 529 25.32 -19.83 28.15
C THR A 529 24.78 -18.71 29.05
N ARG A 530 24.08 -17.72 28.49
CA ARG A 530 23.51 -16.57 29.23
C ARG A 530 22.39 -16.93 30.22
N GLN A 531 22.05 -18.22 30.38
CA GLN A 531 20.92 -18.71 31.19
C GLN A 531 21.10 -18.92 32.72
N PRO A 532 22.20 -18.60 33.42
CA PRO A 532 22.28 -18.95 34.85
C PRO A 532 21.40 -18.08 35.78
N TYR A 533 20.84 -16.97 35.28
CA TYR A 533 19.99 -16.07 36.09
C TYR A 533 18.56 -16.55 36.31
N GLU A 534 18.11 -17.60 35.60
CA GLU A 534 16.71 -18.04 35.67
C GLU A 534 16.43 -19.10 36.74
N GLU A 535 17.40 -19.87 37.25
CA GLU A 535 17.07 -20.87 38.28
C GLU A 535 16.51 -20.22 39.56
N GLN A 536 17.10 -19.10 39.99
CA GLN A 536 16.61 -18.37 41.16
C GLN A 536 15.29 -17.64 40.84
N ALA A 537 15.16 -17.00 39.68
CA ALA A 537 13.92 -16.32 39.28
C ALA A 537 12.75 -17.30 39.06
N ILE A 538 13.01 -18.48 38.47
CA ILE A 538 12.06 -19.58 38.34
C ILE A 538 11.72 -20.14 39.71
N ALA A 539 12.69 -20.31 40.61
CA ALA A 539 12.43 -20.74 42.00
C ALA A 539 11.58 -19.72 42.77
N GLU A 540 11.86 -18.43 42.62
CA GLU A 540 11.09 -17.32 43.21
C GLU A 540 9.67 -17.26 42.63
N ALA A 541 9.51 -17.34 41.30
CA ALA A 541 8.20 -17.38 40.65
C ALA A 541 7.37 -18.60 41.09
N ARG A 542 8.01 -19.78 41.15
CA ARG A 542 7.39 -21.00 41.70
C ARG A 542 7.00 -20.83 43.17
N SER A 543 7.81 -20.13 43.96
CA SER A 543 7.53 -19.88 45.38
C SER A 543 6.27 -19.02 45.63
N ILE A 544 5.88 -18.19 44.65
CA ILE A 544 4.65 -17.38 44.70
C ILE A 544 3.49 -18.01 43.91
N GLY A 545 3.62 -19.28 43.48
CA GLY A 545 2.57 -20.02 42.77
C GLY A 545 2.43 -19.66 41.29
N VAL A 546 3.42 -19.00 40.70
CA VAL A 546 3.50 -18.74 39.26
C VAL A 546 4.28 -19.88 38.62
N GLU A 547 3.60 -20.73 37.84
CA GLU A 547 4.26 -21.66 36.93
C GLU A 547 4.67 -20.88 35.68
N LEU A 548 5.96 -20.55 35.58
CA LEU A 548 6.54 -20.06 34.33
C LEU A 548 6.71 -21.25 33.39
N GLU A 549 5.90 -21.29 32.34
CA GLU A 549 6.15 -22.17 31.20
C GLU A 549 7.38 -21.63 30.48
N PHE A 550 8.44 -22.42 30.43
CA PHE A 550 9.67 -22.03 29.72
C PHE A 550 9.37 -21.95 28.23
N CYS A 551 8.96 -20.77 27.77
CA CYS A 551 9.17 -20.37 26.39
C CYS A 551 10.67 -20.12 26.28
N GLY A 552 11.45 -21.19 26.11
CA GLY A 552 12.90 -21.07 26.09
C GLY A 552 13.33 -19.93 25.20
N LEU A 553 14.30 -19.15 25.66
CA LEU A 553 15.06 -18.29 24.76
C LEU A 553 15.81 -19.24 23.81
N SER A 554 15.10 -19.64 22.76
CA SER A 554 15.66 -20.35 21.63
C SER A 554 16.54 -19.35 20.91
N VAL A 555 17.68 -19.84 20.43
CA VAL A 555 18.43 -19.15 19.38
C VAL A 555 17.40 -18.65 18.37
N PRO A 556 17.34 -17.33 18.05
CA PRO A 556 16.30 -16.81 17.18
C PRO A 556 16.20 -17.65 15.91
N ASP A 557 14.97 -17.97 15.50
CA ASP A 557 14.73 -18.86 14.37
C ASP A 557 15.54 -18.42 13.14
N TRP A 558 15.66 -17.11 12.87
CA TRP A 558 16.44 -16.59 11.73
C TRP A 558 17.94 -16.87 11.83
N VAL A 559 18.50 -16.99 13.03
CA VAL A 559 19.90 -17.36 13.24
C VAL A 559 20.11 -18.83 12.86
N VAL A 560 19.18 -19.70 13.27
CA VAL A 560 19.24 -21.14 12.95
C VAL A 560 18.92 -21.39 11.48
N ILE A 561 17.86 -20.78 10.97
CA ILE A 561 17.30 -21.05 9.64
C ILE A 561 18.02 -20.29 8.55
N GLY A 562 18.40 -19.05 8.83
CA GLY A 562 18.97 -18.13 7.85
C GLY A 562 20.48 -18.23 7.74
N ILE A 563 21.17 -18.50 8.85
CA ILE A 563 22.64 -18.41 8.93
C ILE A 563 23.32 -19.76 9.12
N ALA A 564 22.71 -20.71 9.83
CA ALA A 564 23.38 -21.98 10.11
C ALA A 564 23.80 -22.70 8.81
N ASN A 565 24.96 -23.34 8.88
CA ASN A 565 25.54 -24.01 7.73
C ASN A 565 24.69 -25.24 7.35
N LYS A 566 24.53 -25.50 6.04
CA LYS A 566 23.81 -26.69 5.51
C LYS A 566 24.29 -28.03 6.09
N VAL A 567 25.52 -28.05 6.59
CA VAL A 567 26.20 -29.26 7.06
C VAL A 567 25.79 -29.63 8.49
N GLU A 568 25.44 -28.66 9.35
CA GLU A 568 25.03 -28.94 10.73
C GLU A 568 23.55 -29.34 10.85
N GLU A 569 22.68 -28.88 9.94
CA GLU A 569 21.26 -29.29 9.92
C GLU A 569 21.08 -30.81 9.69
N LEU A 570 22.03 -31.46 9.01
CA LEU A 570 21.98 -32.91 8.76
C LEU A 570 22.45 -33.75 9.96
N SER A 571 23.15 -33.16 10.92
CA SER A 571 23.61 -33.89 12.12
C SER A 571 22.65 -33.77 13.31
N ASP A 572 21.75 -32.78 13.31
CA ASP A 572 20.76 -32.59 14.38
C ASP A 572 19.40 -33.27 14.09
N GLU A 573 19.20 -33.83 12.88
CA GLU A 573 17.99 -34.60 12.48
C GLU A 573 18.16 -36.14 12.55
N GLU A 574 19.29 -36.65 13.02
CA GLU A 574 19.50 -38.07 13.42
C GLU A 574 19.37 -38.25 14.95
#